data_AF-A0A945HIQ1-F1
#
_entry.id   AF-A0A945HIQ1-F1
#
_cell.length_a   1.000
_cell.length_b   1.000
_cell.length_c   1.000
_cell.angle_alpha   90.00
_cell.angle_beta   90.00
_cell.angle_gamma   90.00
#
_symmetry.space_group_name_H-M   'P 1'
#
loop_
_entity.id
_entity.type
_entity.pdbx_description
1 polymer ?
#
loop_
_entity_poly.entity_id
_entity_poly.type
_entity_poly.pdbx_seq_one_letter_code
_entity_poly.pdbx_strand_id
1 'polypeptide(L)'
;MSTSALSANYCTAIRGNGELAPTHWSALSKIVEHKGMPKTVSGGSSAAITMFLLDGLSRNKNLSQDLESKKIEQALLIKSFVPHMLYTYSEDANASGVMQFVGDVMGIGKKSGLIPKLKEALKIAKNVPMFFAILGEYGPLLNPEIAIGLKKNFSFYKQQISEGIKVFGGFDALSDKNIFYRTGIIDFKYLGVLFGRIADFYAGYADDRVNEKIKMFLEECRDVSVGKQWREILMTKPVCHKLFNDSLNAYYTNTVIEKQNLRGHSKMRQPTFKVVRAPKFPNKMIFEKVGSGLNSLPTTSLIVGKAVDRYTESLNNYAKLEAKNTGDFVVDYDTELKYGYWGSDEALEVVKLNLEDQFPNDLKSQKFSALHGGSWFEVIGTSPAEPGLSNLQRIADGSKLKKNNVLSKKYFYKKWFFMPTLNAIAWFGEDDDNSGVVPFREGMLSAGGWNDLHPTLVLKASGCEDILYLTRQDGESVFGQQIFIRLTGYTDKISFWKEISKNNRSGWRDLSAEEENSPWNRLYNLANPSSSFNISIKQASAVYCTDWNKYNMFDPAQIEPALADAWNAPVFVNDEDLADEYDFGYASKGKSKDNFPGCKPYLE
;
A
#
# COMPACT_ATOMS: atom_id res chain seq x y z
N MET A 1 -26.38 -1.18 -18.01
CA MET A 1 -25.70 -2.41 -18.47
C MET A 1 -24.21 -2.17 -18.34
N SER A 2 -23.57 -2.84 -17.38
CA SER A 2 -22.15 -2.66 -17.05
C SER A 2 -21.30 -3.32 -18.12
N THR A 3 -20.50 -2.54 -18.84
CA THR A 3 -19.40 -3.04 -19.66
C THR A 3 -18.30 -3.56 -18.72
N SER A 4 -18.50 -4.75 -18.16
CA SER A 4 -17.38 -5.53 -17.63
C SER A 4 -16.53 -5.87 -18.83
N ALA A 5 -15.43 -5.13 -19.02
CA ALA A 5 -14.36 -5.58 -19.89
C ALA A 5 -13.97 -6.96 -19.38
N LEU A 6 -14.17 -7.99 -20.22
CA LEU A 6 -13.95 -9.40 -19.89
C LEU A 6 -12.61 -9.54 -19.15
N SER A 7 -12.71 -9.74 -17.84
CA SER A 7 -11.56 -10.06 -17.00
C SER A 7 -11.01 -11.40 -17.43
N ALA A 8 -9.71 -11.59 -17.29
CA ALA A 8 -9.14 -12.92 -17.41
C ALA A 8 -9.84 -13.88 -16.43
N ASN A 9 -9.86 -15.18 -16.74
CA ASN A 9 -10.56 -16.19 -15.92
C ASN A 9 -9.83 -16.55 -14.61
N TYR A 10 -8.85 -15.75 -14.19
CA TYR A 10 -8.04 -15.99 -12.99
C TYR A 10 -8.17 -14.89 -11.95
N CYS A 11 -7.87 -15.22 -10.70
CA CYS A 11 -7.76 -14.29 -9.59
C CYS A 11 -6.32 -14.21 -9.10
N THR A 12 -5.94 -13.08 -8.50
CA THR A 12 -4.58 -12.89 -7.97
C THR A 12 -4.57 -12.65 -6.46
N ALA A 13 -3.95 -13.56 -5.72
CA ALA A 13 -3.55 -13.32 -4.34
C ALA A 13 -2.19 -12.61 -4.34
N ILE A 14 -2.06 -11.47 -3.66
CA ILE A 14 -0.80 -10.71 -3.59
C ILE A 14 -0.33 -10.66 -2.15
N ARG A 15 0.83 -11.25 -1.89
CA ARG A 15 1.52 -11.15 -0.61
C ARG A 15 2.11 -9.75 -0.44
N GLY A 16 1.69 -9.01 0.58
CA GLY A 16 2.27 -7.71 0.92
C GLY A 16 3.72 -7.82 1.40
N ASN A 17 4.51 -6.77 1.17
CA ASN A 17 5.95 -6.81 1.43
C ASN A 17 6.59 -5.42 1.65
N GLY A 18 5.89 -4.51 2.34
CA GLY A 18 6.44 -3.18 2.69
C GLY A 18 6.98 -2.40 1.47
N GLU A 19 8.21 -1.92 1.60
CA GLU A 19 8.97 -1.11 0.62
C GLU A 19 9.24 -1.83 -0.71
N LEU A 20 9.14 -3.15 -0.76
CA LEU A 20 9.41 -3.97 -1.94
C LEU A 20 8.21 -4.10 -2.88
N ALA A 21 7.10 -3.38 -2.63
CA ALA A 21 5.93 -3.36 -3.52
C ALA A 21 6.22 -3.15 -5.03
N PRO A 22 7.26 -2.39 -5.47
CA PRO A 22 7.62 -2.29 -6.89
C PRO A 22 7.84 -3.63 -7.60
N THR A 23 8.30 -4.64 -6.87
CA THR A 23 8.49 -5.99 -7.41
C THR A 23 7.16 -6.67 -7.77
N HIS A 24 6.06 -6.33 -7.08
CA HIS A 24 4.73 -6.78 -7.48
C HIS A 24 4.40 -6.33 -8.89
N TRP A 25 4.70 -5.06 -9.21
CA TRP A 25 4.34 -4.45 -10.48
C TRP A 25 5.11 -5.08 -11.63
N SER A 26 6.40 -5.38 -11.42
CA SER A 26 7.19 -6.10 -12.42
C SER A 26 6.62 -7.49 -12.70
N ALA A 27 6.37 -8.29 -11.66
CA ALA A 27 5.76 -9.62 -11.81
C ALA A 27 4.37 -9.54 -12.48
N LEU A 28 3.50 -8.67 -11.99
CA LEU A 28 2.15 -8.48 -12.52
C LEU A 28 2.15 -8.00 -13.96
N SER A 29 3.11 -7.16 -14.37
CA SER A 29 3.17 -6.71 -15.76
C SER A 29 3.43 -7.86 -16.72
N LYS A 30 4.23 -8.86 -16.34
CA LYS A 30 4.42 -10.08 -17.14
C LYS A 30 3.15 -10.93 -17.17
N ILE A 31 2.55 -11.15 -15.99
CA ILE A 31 1.33 -11.94 -15.86
C ILE A 31 0.20 -11.32 -16.71
N VAL A 32 0.00 -10.01 -16.62
CA VAL A 32 -1.04 -9.28 -17.36
C VAL A 32 -0.76 -9.25 -18.86
N GLU A 33 0.51 -9.22 -19.28
CA GLU A 33 0.86 -9.34 -20.70
C GLU A 33 0.39 -10.67 -21.29
N HIS A 34 0.49 -11.77 -20.51
CA HIS A 34 0.14 -13.11 -20.97
C HIS A 34 -1.35 -13.40 -20.79
N LYS A 35 -1.87 -13.22 -19.58
CA LYS A 35 -3.24 -13.62 -19.18
C LYS A 35 -4.25 -12.47 -19.18
N GLY A 36 -3.84 -11.21 -19.31
CA GLY A 36 -4.73 -10.06 -19.13
C GLY A 36 -4.92 -9.67 -17.66
N MET A 37 -5.77 -8.68 -17.38
CA MET A 37 -6.04 -8.27 -16.00
C MET A 37 -6.81 -9.35 -15.21
N PRO A 38 -6.48 -9.57 -13.93
CA PRO A 38 -7.20 -10.54 -13.10
C PRO A 38 -8.67 -10.14 -12.91
N LYS A 39 -9.53 -11.11 -12.62
CA LYS A 39 -10.94 -10.89 -12.26
C LYS A 39 -11.12 -10.33 -10.87
N THR A 40 -10.43 -10.93 -9.90
CA THR A 40 -10.46 -10.53 -8.50
C THR A 40 -9.06 -10.49 -7.94
N VAL A 41 -8.77 -9.50 -7.11
CA VAL A 41 -7.48 -9.37 -6.40
C VAL A 41 -7.69 -9.29 -4.89
N SER A 42 -6.75 -9.83 -4.11
CA SER A 42 -6.77 -9.72 -2.65
C SER A 42 -5.36 -9.62 -2.08
N GLY A 43 -5.21 -8.90 -0.96
CA GLY A 43 -3.93 -8.62 -0.30
C GLY A 43 -3.98 -7.45 0.68
N GLY A 44 -3.04 -7.41 1.61
CA GLY A 44 -2.90 -6.37 2.64
C GLY A 44 -1.59 -5.59 2.56
N SER A 45 -1.44 -4.56 3.39
CA SER A 45 -0.24 -3.73 3.49
C SER A 45 0.13 -3.14 2.11
N SER A 46 1.37 -3.27 1.64
CA SER A 46 1.79 -2.75 0.33
C SER A 46 1.10 -3.42 -0.88
N ALA A 47 0.49 -4.60 -0.71
CA ALA A 47 -0.37 -5.18 -1.74
C ALA A 47 -1.62 -4.34 -1.99
N ALA A 48 -2.15 -3.65 -0.96
CA ALA A 48 -3.31 -2.77 -1.12
C ALA A 48 -3.01 -1.59 -2.07
N ILE A 49 -1.79 -1.05 -2.03
CA ILE A 49 -1.33 -0.01 -2.98
C ILE A 49 -1.32 -0.57 -4.41
N THR A 50 -0.85 -1.81 -4.57
CA THR A 50 -0.83 -2.48 -5.87
C THR A 50 -2.24 -2.70 -6.41
N MET A 51 -3.14 -3.23 -5.58
CA MET A 51 -4.55 -3.43 -5.93
C MET A 51 -5.25 -2.11 -6.30
N PHE A 52 -4.95 -1.03 -5.58
CA PHE A 52 -5.49 0.30 -5.89
C PHE A 52 -5.08 0.81 -7.27
N LEU A 53 -3.80 0.63 -7.64
CA LEU A 53 -3.30 1.00 -8.96
C LEU A 53 -3.89 0.12 -10.07
N LEU A 54 -4.06 -1.18 -9.82
CA LEU A 54 -4.73 -2.11 -10.74
C LEU A 54 -6.20 -1.75 -10.95
N ASP A 55 -6.93 -1.40 -9.88
CA ASP A 55 -8.32 -0.92 -9.98
C ASP A 55 -8.38 0.39 -10.79
N GLY A 56 -7.44 1.32 -10.57
CA GLY A 56 -7.28 2.51 -11.39
C GLY A 56 -7.13 2.15 -12.88
N LEU A 57 -6.14 1.34 -13.21
CA LEU A 57 -5.87 0.93 -14.58
C LEU A 57 -7.06 0.21 -15.24
N SER A 58 -7.80 -0.62 -14.48
CA SER A 58 -8.99 -1.34 -14.98
C SER A 58 -10.08 -0.39 -15.52
N ARG A 59 -10.12 0.85 -15.02
CA ARG A 59 -11.13 1.87 -15.39
C ARG A 59 -10.74 2.70 -16.59
N ASN A 60 -9.53 2.51 -17.11
CA ASN A 60 -9.02 3.32 -18.21
C ASN A 60 -9.76 3.00 -19.52
N LYS A 61 -10.62 3.94 -19.92
CA LYS A 61 -11.43 3.84 -21.15
C LYS A 61 -10.67 4.25 -22.40
N ASN A 62 -9.46 4.78 -22.27
CA ASN A 62 -8.64 5.25 -23.38
C ASN A 62 -7.76 4.14 -23.98
N LEU A 63 -7.80 2.94 -23.42
CA LEU A 63 -7.10 1.76 -23.93
C LEU A 63 -7.80 1.19 -25.17
N SER A 64 -7.06 0.39 -25.93
CA SER A 64 -7.56 -0.38 -27.06
C SER A 64 -8.81 -1.19 -26.69
N GLN A 65 -9.73 -1.29 -27.65
CA GLN A 65 -10.95 -2.11 -27.51
C GLN A 65 -10.71 -3.58 -27.85
N ASP A 66 -9.72 -3.86 -28.69
CA ASP A 66 -9.20 -5.20 -28.95
C ASP A 66 -8.54 -5.77 -27.70
N LEU A 67 -8.89 -7.00 -27.33
CA LEU A 67 -8.49 -7.61 -26.06
C LEU A 67 -6.97 -7.85 -25.99
N GLU A 68 -6.38 -8.30 -27.09
CA GLU A 68 -4.94 -8.60 -27.17
C GLU A 68 -4.10 -7.32 -27.08
N SER A 69 -4.48 -6.29 -27.83
CA SER A 69 -3.85 -4.97 -27.73
C SER A 69 -4.05 -4.37 -26.35
N LYS A 70 -5.25 -4.51 -25.77
CA LYS A 70 -5.57 -3.97 -24.44
C LYS A 70 -4.72 -4.60 -23.34
N LYS A 71 -4.52 -5.92 -23.32
CA LYS A 71 -3.68 -6.56 -22.29
C LYS A 71 -2.21 -6.13 -22.41
N ILE A 72 -1.69 -5.95 -23.63
CA ILE A 72 -0.33 -5.44 -23.85
C ILE A 72 -0.20 -3.99 -23.37
N GLU A 73 -1.19 -3.13 -23.66
CA GLU A 73 -1.22 -1.75 -23.18
C GLU A 73 -1.32 -1.68 -21.64
N GLN A 74 -2.14 -2.54 -21.02
CA GLN A 74 -2.24 -2.66 -19.57
C GLN A 74 -0.90 -3.10 -18.97
N ALA A 75 -0.26 -4.12 -19.53
CA ALA A 75 1.06 -4.57 -19.11
C ALA A 75 2.11 -3.45 -19.23
N LEU A 76 2.13 -2.73 -20.35
CA LEU A 76 3.03 -1.59 -20.56
C LEU A 76 2.81 -0.48 -19.52
N LEU A 77 1.56 -0.18 -19.16
CA LEU A 77 1.27 0.79 -18.11
C LEU A 77 1.73 0.30 -16.73
N ILE A 78 1.57 -0.98 -16.40
CA ILE A 78 2.09 -1.55 -15.15
C ILE A 78 3.63 -1.47 -15.12
N LYS A 79 4.33 -1.76 -16.23
CA LYS A 79 5.81 -1.58 -16.35
C LYS A 79 6.22 -0.14 -16.06
N SER A 80 5.35 0.83 -16.34
CA SER A 80 5.61 2.25 -16.13
C SER A 80 5.36 2.74 -14.69
N PHE A 81 4.84 1.89 -13.78
CA PHE A 81 4.59 2.30 -12.39
C PHE A 81 5.87 2.73 -11.67
N VAL A 82 6.96 1.97 -11.75
CA VAL A 82 8.25 2.35 -11.13
C VAL A 82 8.85 3.60 -11.79
N PRO A 83 8.93 3.69 -13.14
CA PRO A 83 9.32 4.92 -13.82
C PRO A 83 8.51 6.16 -13.43
N HIS A 84 7.21 6.03 -13.18
CA HIS A 84 6.37 7.13 -12.68
C HIS A 84 6.82 7.57 -11.28
N MET A 85 7.03 6.62 -10.37
CA MET A 85 7.50 6.93 -9.00
C MET A 85 8.88 7.62 -9.06
N LEU A 86 9.79 7.10 -9.88
CA LEU A 86 11.10 7.71 -10.14
C LEU A 86 10.97 9.12 -10.73
N TYR A 87 10.03 9.33 -11.66
CA TYR A 87 9.74 10.64 -12.20
C TYR A 87 9.27 11.60 -11.10
N THR A 88 8.33 11.21 -10.24
CA THR A 88 7.85 12.09 -9.15
C THR A 88 8.93 12.44 -8.13
N TYR A 89 10.01 11.69 -8.13
CA TYR A 89 11.16 11.85 -7.25
C TYR A 89 12.30 12.70 -7.85
N SER A 90 12.40 12.82 -9.18
CA SER A 90 13.49 13.57 -9.83
C SER A 90 13.45 15.07 -9.51
N GLU A 91 14.63 15.68 -9.29
CA GLU A 91 14.77 17.14 -9.10
C GLU A 91 14.34 17.95 -10.34
N ASP A 92 14.45 17.34 -11.52
CA ASP A 92 14.03 17.95 -12.79
C ASP A 92 12.54 17.73 -13.10
N ALA A 93 11.81 17.01 -12.23
CA ALA A 93 10.40 16.75 -12.44
C ALA A 93 9.55 17.99 -12.17
N ASN A 94 8.49 18.15 -12.96
CA ASN A 94 7.49 19.18 -12.73
C ASN A 94 6.54 18.85 -11.56
N ALA A 95 6.71 17.70 -10.93
CA ALA A 95 5.95 17.30 -9.75
C ALA A 95 6.34 18.17 -8.55
N SER A 96 5.37 18.56 -7.73
CA SER A 96 5.60 19.27 -6.47
C SER A 96 6.48 18.43 -5.52
N GLY A 97 7.29 19.04 -4.66
CA GLY A 97 8.17 18.29 -3.73
C GLY A 97 7.41 17.35 -2.79
N VAL A 98 6.15 17.63 -2.48
CA VAL A 98 5.29 16.69 -1.73
C VAL A 98 5.07 15.34 -2.45
N MET A 99 5.19 15.29 -3.78
CA MET A 99 5.12 14.05 -4.56
C MET A 99 6.43 13.26 -4.52
N GLN A 100 7.58 13.91 -4.30
CA GLN A 100 8.88 13.23 -4.13
C GLN A 100 8.84 12.27 -2.94
N PHE A 101 8.07 12.61 -1.92
CA PHE A 101 7.86 11.78 -0.75
C PHE A 101 7.16 10.45 -1.04
N VAL A 102 6.30 10.37 -2.07
CA VAL A 102 5.70 9.10 -2.47
C VAL A 102 6.79 8.12 -2.90
N GLY A 103 7.82 8.61 -3.60
CA GLY A 103 9.02 7.83 -3.93
C GLY A 103 9.80 7.41 -2.67
N ASP A 104 10.00 8.31 -1.70
CA ASP A 104 10.73 8.02 -0.46
C ASP A 104 10.06 6.91 0.37
N VAL A 105 8.74 6.96 0.54
CA VAL A 105 7.99 5.94 1.29
C VAL A 105 8.04 4.57 0.61
N MET A 106 8.11 4.57 -0.72
CA MET A 106 8.27 3.34 -1.51
C MET A 106 9.73 2.88 -1.61
N GLY A 107 10.64 3.53 -0.88
CA GLY A 107 12.06 3.19 -0.81
C GLY A 107 12.89 3.61 -2.01
N ILE A 108 12.42 4.52 -2.86
CA ILE A 108 13.05 4.79 -4.17
C ILE A 108 14.04 6.00 -4.15
N GLY A 109 14.38 6.59 -2.99
CA GLY A 109 15.06 7.92 -2.91
C GLY A 109 16.40 8.07 -2.15
N LYS A 110 17.14 9.15 -2.47
CA LYS A 110 18.38 9.68 -1.83
C LYS A 110 18.31 11.21 -1.53
N LYS A 111 18.84 11.61 -0.37
CA LYS A 111 19.29 12.98 0.04
C LYS A 111 18.29 14.14 0.20
N SER A 112 17.21 14.27 -0.58
CA SER A 112 16.13 15.27 -0.38
C SER A 112 14.83 14.58 0.08
N GLY A 113 13.87 15.31 0.66
CA GLY A 113 12.59 14.73 1.11
C GLY A 113 12.21 15.01 2.57
N LEU A 114 11.11 14.40 3.02
CA LEU A 114 10.54 14.64 4.37
C LEU A 114 11.52 14.26 5.48
N ILE A 115 12.19 13.10 5.40
CA ILE A 115 13.06 12.62 6.48
C ILE A 115 14.29 13.52 6.68
N PRO A 116 15.05 13.90 5.63
CA PRO A 116 16.10 14.92 5.76
C PRO A 116 15.58 16.24 6.35
N LYS A 117 14.41 16.72 5.91
CA LYS A 117 13.78 17.96 6.41
C LYS A 117 13.35 17.84 7.87
N LEU A 118 12.86 16.68 8.31
CA LEU A 118 12.59 16.42 9.71
C LEU A 118 13.87 16.41 10.52
N LYS A 119 14.95 15.76 10.06
CA LYS A 119 16.26 15.80 10.75
C LYS A 119 16.78 17.23 10.90
N GLU A 120 16.62 18.05 9.86
CA GLU A 120 16.94 19.48 9.89
C GLU A 120 16.08 20.23 10.92
N ALA A 121 14.76 20.02 10.89
CA ALA A 121 13.83 20.63 11.84
C ALA A 121 14.10 20.20 13.29
N LEU A 122 14.43 18.93 13.53
CA LEU A 122 14.84 18.40 14.83
C LEU A 122 16.13 19.07 15.33
N LYS A 123 17.08 19.38 14.45
CA LYS A 123 18.32 20.03 14.86
C LYS A 123 18.13 21.50 15.20
N ILE A 124 17.37 22.23 14.38
CA ILE A 124 17.37 23.70 14.40
C ILE A 124 16.14 24.27 15.12
N ALA A 125 14.97 23.64 15.01
CA ALA A 125 13.73 24.21 15.51
C ALA A 125 13.69 24.27 17.05
N LYS A 126 13.42 25.47 17.56
CA LYS A 126 13.23 25.75 18.99
C LYS A 126 11.76 25.79 19.40
N ASN A 127 10.84 25.89 18.44
CA ASN A 127 9.40 25.97 18.67
C ASN A 127 8.63 25.47 17.43
N VAL A 128 7.32 25.31 17.59
CA VAL A 128 6.42 24.79 16.54
C VAL A 128 6.44 25.64 15.26
N PRO A 129 6.32 26.98 15.30
CA PRO A 129 6.36 27.77 14.06
C PRO A 129 7.66 27.58 13.26
N MET A 130 8.81 27.55 13.93
CA MET A 130 10.09 27.32 13.28
C MET A 130 10.19 25.89 12.71
N PHE A 131 9.67 24.90 13.43
CA PHE A 131 9.64 23.51 12.98
C PHE A 131 8.90 23.37 11.63
N PHE A 132 7.69 23.91 11.55
CA PHE A 132 6.92 23.87 10.29
C PHE A 132 7.48 24.79 9.19
N ALA A 133 8.13 25.90 9.55
CA ALA A 133 8.84 26.74 8.58
C ALA A 133 9.97 25.98 7.89
N ILE A 134 10.72 25.15 8.63
CA ILE A 134 11.80 24.31 8.07
C ILE A 134 11.22 23.18 7.21
N LEU A 135 10.12 22.55 7.63
CA LEU A 135 9.44 21.52 6.84
C LEU A 135 8.89 22.05 5.52
N GLY A 136 8.45 23.31 5.47
CA GLY A 136 7.95 23.94 4.24
C GLY A 136 6.79 23.16 3.63
N GLU A 137 6.92 22.78 2.35
CA GLU A 137 5.89 22.04 1.62
C GLU A 137 5.65 20.61 2.13
N TYR A 138 6.58 20.05 2.92
CA TYR A 138 6.44 18.73 3.53
C TYR A 138 5.61 18.74 4.82
N GLY A 139 5.30 19.91 5.37
CA GLY A 139 4.50 20.06 6.58
C GLY A 139 3.18 19.25 6.58
N PRO A 140 2.40 19.24 5.49
CA PRO A 140 1.16 18.45 5.39
C PRO A 140 1.34 16.93 5.38
N LEU A 141 2.55 16.40 5.18
CA LEU A 141 2.81 14.95 5.23
C LEU A 141 3.04 14.44 6.65
N LEU A 142 3.38 15.33 7.58
CA LEU A 142 3.53 14.97 8.98
C LEU A 142 2.19 14.44 9.50
N ASN A 143 2.19 13.45 10.37
CA ASN A 143 0.97 13.00 11.02
C ASN A 143 0.36 14.16 11.87
N PRO A 144 -0.94 14.48 11.70
CA PRO A 144 -1.59 15.54 12.48
C PRO A 144 -1.52 15.36 14.00
N GLU A 145 -1.52 14.13 14.50
CA GLU A 145 -1.37 13.84 15.93
C GLU A 145 -0.01 14.33 16.45
N ILE A 146 1.06 14.15 15.67
CA ILE A 146 2.38 14.72 15.98
C ILE A 146 2.33 16.24 15.95
N ALA A 147 1.67 16.84 14.95
CA ALA A 147 1.55 18.29 14.86
C ALA A 147 0.81 18.89 16.08
N ILE A 148 -0.25 18.23 16.54
CA ILE A 148 -0.98 18.58 17.77
C ILE A 148 -0.09 18.36 18.99
N GLY A 149 0.58 17.23 19.04
CA GLY A 149 1.51 16.87 20.10
C GLY A 149 2.64 17.87 20.28
N LEU A 150 3.28 18.31 19.19
CA LEU A 150 4.32 19.34 19.19
C LEU A 150 3.83 20.67 19.79
N LYS A 151 2.55 21.01 19.64
CA LYS A 151 1.95 22.19 20.29
C LYS A 151 1.71 21.98 21.79
N LYS A 152 1.32 20.77 22.19
CA LYS A 152 1.05 20.42 23.60
C LYS A 152 2.34 20.26 24.41
N ASN A 153 3.31 19.51 23.89
CA ASN A 153 4.61 19.26 24.51
C ASN A 153 5.69 19.15 23.42
N PHE A 154 6.28 20.28 23.04
CA PHE A 154 7.25 20.35 21.95
C PHE A 154 8.46 19.44 22.18
N SER A 155 9.00 19.39 23.40
CA SER A 155 10.20 18.61 23.71
C SER A 155 9.95 17.11 23.56
N PHE A 156 8.88 16.60 24.17
CA PHE A 156 8.52 15.19 24.08
C PHE A 156 8.26 14.75 22.64
N TYR A 157 7.41 15.46 21.90
CA TYR A 157 7.08 15.06 20.52
C TYR A 157 8.25 15.24 19.56
N LYS A 158 9.15 16.19 19.80
CA LYS A 158 10.41 16.31 19.07
C LYS A 158 11.29 15.07 19.28
N GLN A 159 11.35 14.55 20.52
CA GLN A 159 12.01 13.28 20.81
C GLN A 159 11.29 12.09 20.14
N GLN A 160 9.95 12.05 20.14
CA GLN A 160 9.19 10.99 19.47
C GLN A 160 9.42 10.95 17.96
N ILE A 161 9.50 12.11 17.31
CA ILE A 161 9.88 12.19 15.89
C ILE A 161 11.31 11.69 15.70
N SER A 162 12.24 12.09 16.58
CA SER A 162 13.63 11.61 16.53
C SER A 162 13.73 10.10 16.64
N GLU A 163 13.04 9.48 17.61
CA GLU A 163 12.99 8.02 17.74
C GLU A 163 12.29 7.38 16.54
N GLY A 164 11.16 7.96 16.10
CA GLY A 164 10.44 7.50 14.93
C GLY A 164 11.33 7.45 13.69
N ILE A 165 12.19 8.44 13.44
CA ILE A 165 13.11 8.46 12.29
C ILE A 165 14.14 7.34 12.38
N LYS A 166 14.60 6.97 13.58
CA LYS A 166 15.61 5.91 13.74
C LYS A 166 15.06 4.54 13.35
N VAL A 167 13.78 4.31 13.60
CA VAL A 167 13.11 3.01 13.39
C VAL A 167 12.14 3.01 12.23
N PHE A 168 12.03 4.14 11.52
CA PHE A 168 11.12 4.31 10.38
C PHE A 168 11.45 3.29 9.28
N GLY A 169 10.51 2.39 8.98
CA GLY A 169 10.72 1.28 8.04
C GLY A 169 11.71 0.21 8.52
N GLY A 170 12.20 0.30 9.77
CA GLY A 170 13.14 -0.66 10.34
C GLY A 170 12.47 -1.94 10.85
N PHE A 171 11.14 -1.94 10.99
CA PHE A 171 10.33 -3.12 11.35
C PHE A 171 10.91 -3.91 12.54
N ASP A 172 11.43 -3.21 13.55
CA ASP A 172 12.08 -3.83 14.71
C ASP A 172 11.06 -4.16 15.79
N ALA A 173 10.34 -5.26 15.61
CA ALA A 173 9.43 -5.75 16.63
C ALA A 173 10.15 -6.30 17.87
N LEU A 174 11.47 -6.54 17.85
CA LEU A 174 12.20 -7.11 18.98
C LEU A 174 12.56 -6.07 20.03
N SER A 175 13.17 -4.97 19.59
CA SER A 175 13.75 -3.98 20.50
C SER A 175 12.82 -2.80 20.76
N ASP A 176 11.87 -2.53 19.86
CA ASP A 176 11.00 -1.37 19.97
C ASP A 176 9.83 -1.60 20.93
N LYS A 177 10.07 -1.28 22.20
CA LYS A 177 9.04 -1.36 23.26
C LYS A 177 7.81 -0.50 22.99
N ASN A 178 7.93 0.53 22.16
CA ASN A 178 6.88 1.52 21.92
C ASN A 178 6.19 1.35 20.57
N ILE A 179 6.42 0.24 19.88
CA ILE A 179 5.98 0.02 18.48
C ILE A 179 4.47 0.20 18.27
N PHE A 180 3.65 -0.10 19.28
CA PHE A 180 2.19 0.06 19.21
C PHE A 180 1.70 1.45 19.61
N TYR A 181 2.51 2.26 20.28
CA TYR A 181 2.08 3.56 20.84
C TYR A 181 2.65 4.74 20.08
N ARG A 182 3.87 4.62 19.55
CA ARG A 182 4.54 5.73 18.89
C ARG A 182 3.77 6.13 17.65
N THR A 183 3.23 7.35 17.66
CA THR A 183 2.55 7.94 16.51
C THR A 183 3.44 7.88 15.27
N GLY A 184 2.88 7.42 14.15
CA GLY A 184 3.58 7.39 12.88
C GLY A 184 4.00 8.79 12.44
N ILE A 185 5.18 8.91 11.82
CA ILE A 185 5.66 10.21 11.31
C ILE A 185 4.76 10.71 10.17
N ILE A 186 4.16 9.79 9.43
CA ILE A 186 3.46 10.04 8.18
C ILE A 186 1.96 10.02 8.39
N ASP A 187 1.27 10.97 7.76
CA ASP A 187 -0.16 10.88 7.53
C ASP A 187 -0.46 9.96 6.34
N PHE A 188 -0.75 8.68 6.62
CA PHE A 188 -1.11 7.70 5.59
C PHE A 188 -2.40 8.07 4.82
N LYS A 189 -3.30 8.85 5.42
CA LYS A 189 -4.55 9.27 4.77
C LYS A 189 -4.26 10.34 3.72
N TYR A 190 -3.35 11.26 4.01
CA TYR A 190 -2.87 12.21 3.01
C TYR A 190 -1.98 11.57 1.96
N LEU A 191 -1.10 10.65 2.36
CA LEU A 191 -0.33 9.84 1.43
C LEU A 191 -1.26 9.09 0.45
N GLY A 192 -2.39 8.57 0.94
CA GLY A 192 -3.44 8.00 0.10
C GLY A 192 -3.99 8.99 -0.93
N VAL A 193 -4.21 10.26 -0.58
CA VAL A 193 -4.60 11.29 -1.55
C VAL A 193 -3.52 11.50 -2.63
N LEU A 194 -2.24 11.45 -2.27
CA LEU A 194 -1.13 11.56 -3.23
C LEU A 194 -1.06 10.35 -4.16
N PHE A 195 -1.18 9.13 -3.63
CA PHE A 195 -1.36 7.93 -4.46
C PHE A 195 -2.59 8.03 -5.35
N GLY A 196 -3.66 8.67 -4.88
CA GLY A 196 -4.85 8.97 -5.66
C GLY A 196 -4.56 9.75 -6.95
N ARG A 197 -3.58 10.64 -6.93
CA ARG A 197 -3.15 11.39 -8.13
C ARG A 197 -2.45 10.48 -9.14
N ILE A 198 -1.66 9.53 -8.66
CA ILE A 198 -0.99 8.53 -9.52
C ILE A 198 -2.03 7.58 -10.11
N ALA A 199 -2.97 7.09 -9.30
CA ALA A 199 -4.04 6.23 -9.76
C ALA A 199 -4.97 6.93 -10.76
N ASP A 200 -5.28 8.21 -10.58
CA ASP A 200 -6.08 9.00 -11.54
C ASP A 200 -5.43 9.07 -12.94
N PHE A 201 -4.09 9.17 -13.00
CA PHE A 201 -3.35 9.15 -14.26
C PHE A 201 -3.58 7.82 -14.99
N TYR A 202 -3.42 6.69 -14.29
CA TYR A 202 -3.61 5.36 -14.88
C TYR A 202 -5.07 5.03 -15.16
N ALA A 203 -6.03 5.62 -14.43
CA ALA A 203 -7.46 5.47 -14.68
C ALA A 203 -7.96 6.28 -15.89
N GLY A 204 -7.10 7.08 -16.52
CA GLY A 204 -7.51 7.98 -17.60
C GLY A 204 -8.42 9.12 -17.13
N TYR A 205 -8.36 9.49 -15.85
CA TYR A 205 -9.13 10.60 -15.28
C TYR A 205 -8.44 11.95 -15.43
N ALA A 206 -7.23 11.98 -16.01
CA ALA A 206 -6.55 13.20 -16.39
C ALA A 206 -7.31 13.97 -17.49
N ASP A 207 -6.88 15.20 -17.77
CA ASP A 207 -7.43 16.00 -18.88
C ASP A 207 -7.11 15.38 -20.25
N ASP A 208 -7.87 15.77 -21.28
CA ASP A 208 -7.77 15.20 -22.63
C ASP A 208 -6.35 15.29 -23.20
N ARG A 209 -5.65 16.40 -22.96
CA ARG A 209 -4.26 16.60 -23.43
C ARG A 209 -3.29 15.59 -22.79
N VAL A 210 -3.49 15.23 -21.52
CA VAL A 210 -2.69 14.17 -20.87
C VAL A 210 -3.04 12.81 -21.48
N ASN A 211 -4.33 12.51 -21.62
CA ASN A 211 -4.80 11.25 -22.17
C ASN A 211 -4.36 11.03 -23.63
N GLU A 212 -4.32 12.08 -24.45
CA GLU A 212 -3.76 12.05 -25.81
C GLU A 212 -2.28 11.66 -25.81
N LYS A 213 -1.48 12.20 -24.87
CA LYS A 213 -0.06 11.85 -24.75
C LYS A 213 0.15 10.42 -24.25
N ILE A 214 -0.68 9.94 -23.33
CA ILE A 214 -0.68 8.54 -22.92
C ILE A 214 -0.99 7.66 -24.13
N LYS A 215 -2.00 8.01 -24.92
CA LYS A 215 -2.36 7.29 -26.15
C LYS A 215 -1.20 7.23 -27.14
N MET A 216 -0.50 8.35 -27.39
CA MET A 216 0.69 8.37 -28.24
C MET A 216 1.80 7.46 -27.71
N PHE A 217 2.03 7.45 -26.39
CA PHE A 217 2.97 6.54 -25.76
C PHE A 217 2.57 5.08 -25.99
N LEU A 218 1.31 4.72 -25.79
CA LEU A 218 0.81 3.36 -26.00
C LEU A 218 0.91 2.92 -27.46
N GLU A 219 0.45 3.74 -28.40
CA GLU A 219 0.51 3.46 -29.83
C GLU A 219 1.95 3.23 -30.31
N GLU A 220 2.90 4.05 -29.84
CA GLU A 220 4.30 3.94 -30.25
C GLU A 220 5.02 2.77 -29.58
N CYS A 221 4.66 2.41 -28.35
CA CYS A 221 5.48 1.54 -27.50
C CYS A 221 4.88 0.17 -27.19
N ARG A 222 3.60 -0.08 -27.48
CA ARG A 222 2.96 -1.36 -27.15
C ARG A 222 3.66 -2.55 -27.81
N ASP A 223 3.94 -2.49 -29.11
CA ASP A 223 4.44 -3.66 -29.86
C ASP A 223 5.87 -4.00 -29.44
N VAL A 224 6.70 -2.99 -29.19
CA VAL A 224 8.08 -3.19 -28.71
C VAL A 224 8.13 -3.65 -27.25
N SER A 225 7.03 -3.51 -26.50
CA SER A 225 6.99 -3.84 -25.07
C SER A 225 6.81 -5.33 -24.79
N VAL A 226 6.28 -6.08 -25.75
CA VAL A 226 5.96 -7.51 -25.58
C VAL A 226 7.21 -8.29 -25.20
N GLY A 227 7.12 -9.09 -24.14
CA GLY A 227 8.20 -9.94 -23.64
C GLY A 227 9.37 -9.18 -23.02
N LYS A 228 9.25 -7.86 -22.80
CA LYS A 228 10.34 -6.99 -22.33
C LYS A 228 10.01 -6.25 -21.04
N GLN A 229 11.01 -6.16 -20.19
CA GLN A 229 11.02 -5.26 -19.03
C GLN A 229 11.23 -3.82 -19.47
N TRP A 230 10.92 -2.86 -18.58
CA TRP A 230 11.04 -1.43 -18.88
C TRP A 230 12.41 -1.05 -19.46
N ARG A 231 13.51 -1.50 -18.84
CA ARG A 231 14.85 -1.22 -19.32
C ARG A 231 15.10 -1.72 -20.75
N GLU A 232 14.62 -2.92 -21.08
CA GLU A 232 14.78 -3.52 -22.41
C GLU A 232 13.95 -2.79 -23.48
N ILE A 233 12.77 -2.28 -23.09
CA ILE A 233 11.96 -1.38 -23.92
C ILE A 233 12.76 -0.14 -24.26
N LEU A 234 13.39 0.50 -23.26
CA LEU A 234 14.16 1.72 -23.46
C LEU A 234 15.42 1.50 -24.30
N MET A 235 16.10 0.36 -24.13
CA MET A 235 17.25 0.00 -24.97
C MET A 235 16.83 -0.23 -26.43
N THR A 236 15.64 -0.79 -26.66
CA THR A 236 15.14 -1.05 -28.02
C THR A 236 14.58 0.21 -28.67
N LYS A 237 13.81 1.01 -27.92
CA LYS A 237 13.05 2.15 -28.42
C LYS A 237 13.10 3.32 -27.41
N PRO A 238 14.22 4.07 -27.38
CA PRO A 238 14.41 5.15 -26.39
C PRO A 238 13.33 6.23 -26.38
N VAL A 239 12.64 6.44 -27.52
CA VAL A 239 11.53 7.40 -27.63
C VAL A 239 10.38 7.09 -26.66
N CYS A 240 10.23 5.85 -26.22
CA CYS A 240 9.22 5.46 -25.23
C CYS A 240 9.39 6.18 -23.89
N HIS A 241 10.62 6.35 -23.43
CA HIS A 241 10.89 7.12 -22.21
C HIS A 241 10.46 8.59 -22.38
N LYS A 242 10.76 9.17 -23.54
CA LYS A 242 10.38 10.56 -23.84
C LYS A 242 8.87 10.73 -23.89
N LEU A 243 8.14 9.86 -24.60
CA LEU A 243 6.68 9.96 -24.71
C LEU A 243 5.99 9.77 -23.36
N PHE A 244 6.47 8.82 -22.56
CA PHE A 244 5.97 8.64 -21.20
C PHE A 244 6.22 9.88 -20.35
N ASN A 245 7.44 10.42 -20.33
CA ASN A 245 7.76 11.65 -19.59
C ASN A 245 6.98 12.86 -20.10
N ASP A 246 6.71 12.95 -21.41
CA ASP A 246 5.88 14.01 -21.98
C ASP A 246 4.44 13.95 -21.42
N SER A 247 3.89 12.75 -21.19
CA SER A 247 2.57 12.56 -20.56
C SER A 247 2.59 12.97 -19.07
N LEU A 248 3.63 12.60 -18.32
CA LEU A 248 3.80 12.99 -16.92
C LEU A 248 4.02 14.49 -16.77
N ASN A 249 4.84 15.09 -17.64
CA ASN A 249 5.02 16.53 -17.73
C ASN A 249 3.67 17.22 -17.96
N ALA A 250 2.86 16.75 -18.91
CA ALA A 250 1.53 17.33 -19.11
C ALA A 250 0.66 17.22 -17.85
N TYR A 251 0.75 16.12 -17.11
CA TYR A 251 -0.06 15.88 -15.91
C TYR A 251 0.34 16.74 -14.71
N TYR A 252 1.65 16.89 -14.46
CA TYR A 252 2.16 17.58 -13.27
C TYR A 252 2.47 19.06 -13.49
N THR A 253 2.66 19.53 -14.73
CA THR A 253 3.10 20.91 -14.99
C THR A 253 1.94 21.92 -14.85
N ASN A 254 2.27 23.09 -14.33
CA ASN A 254 1.38 24.25 -14.32
C ASN A 254 0.89 24.59 -15.74
N THR A 255 -0.40 24.89 -15.89
CA THR A 255 -0.95 25.34 -17.17
C THR A 255 -0.81 26.85 -17.29
N VAL A 256 -0.16 27.33 -18.35
CA VAL A 256 -0.12 28.76 -18.67
C VAL A 256 -1.32 29.09 -19.54
N ILE A 257 -2.22 29.94 -19.03
CA ILE A 257 -3.43 30.37 -19.75
C ILE A 257 -3.27 31.83 -20.11
N GLU A 258 -3.36 32.14 -21.39
CA GLU A 258 -3.46 33.52 -21.87
C GLU A 258 -4.89 34.02 -21.65
N LYS A 259 -5.04 35.05 -20.83
CA LYS A 259 -6.33 35.73 -20.62
C LYS A 259 -6.34 37.06 -21.35
N GLN A 260 -7.37 37.28 -22.15
CA GLN A 260 -7.72 38.59 -22.68
C GLN A 260 -8.70 39.29 -21.74
N ASN A 261 -8.45 40.57 -21.47
CA ASN A 261 -9.32 41.38 -20.62
C ASN A 261 -10.54 41.84 -21.45
N LEU A 262 -11.72 41.27 -21.19
CA LEU A 262 -12.96 41.60 -21.93
C LEU A 262 -13.74 42.79 -21.34
N ARG A 263 -13.18 43.54 -20.39
CA ARG A 263 -13.88 44.68 -19.77
C ARG A 263 -13.52 45.99 -20.46
N GLY A 264 -14.31 46.37 -21.46
CA GLY A 264 -14.40 47.76 -21.92
C GLY A 264 -14.86 47.89 -23.38
N HIS A 265 -15.86 48.74 -23.63
CA HIS A 265 -16.38 49.13 -24.96
C HIS A 265 -15.39 49.98 -25.81
N SER A 266 -14.08 49.88 -25.57
CA SER A 266 -13.05 50.68 -26.25
C SER A 266 -12.32 49.86 -27.31
N LYS A 267 -12.18 50.42 -28.52
CA LYS A 267 -11.50 49.84 -29.70
C LYS A 267 -9.97 49.67 -29.56
N MET A 268 -9.39 49.80 -28.37
CA MET A 268 -7.95 49.59 -28.15
C MET A 268 -7.61 48.10 -27.96
N ARG A 269 -6.57 47.62 -28.67
CA ARG A 269 -5.98 46.28 -28.46
C ARG A 269 -5.61 46.13 -26.98
N GLN A 270 -6.30 45.24 -26.27
CA GLN A 270 -6.05 44.98 -24.85
C GLN A 270 -4.82 44.07 -24.69
N PRO A 271 -3.98 44.30 -23.67
CA PRO A 271 -2.82 43.45 -23.40
C PRO A 271 -3.28 42.05 -22.95
N THR A 272 -2.76 41.02 -23.61
CA THR A 272 -2.88 39.62 -23.17
C THR A 272 -1.94 39.41 -21.98
N PHE A 273 -2.44 38.86 -20.87
CA PHE A 273 -1.58 38.45 -19.76
C PHE A 273 -1.59 36.95 -19.57
N LYS A 274 -0.41 36.39 -19.29
CA LYS A 274 -0.21 34.96 -19.01
C LYS A 274 -0.50 34.70 -17.54
N VAL A 275 -1.45 33.82 -17.25
CA VAL A 275 -1.76 33.33 -15.90
C VAL A 275 -1.26 31.90 -15.76
N VAL A 276 -0.33 31.69 -14.85
CA VAL A 276 0.12 30.33 -14.46
C VAL A 276 -0.90 29.75 -13.49
N ARG A 277 -1.49 28.61 -13.82
CA ARG A 277 -2.39 27.86 -12.93
C ARG A 277 -1.70 26.59 -12.45
N ALA A 278 -1.80 26.33 -11.14
CA ALA A 278 -1.40 25.06 -10.57
C ALA A 278 -2.14 23.88 -11.24
N PRO A 279 -1.49 22.70 -11.39
CA PRO A 279 -2.15 21.50 -11.89
C PRO A 279 -3.38 21.19 -11.02
N LYS A 280 -4.47 20.78 -11.68
CA LYS A 280 -5.69 20.35 -11.00
C LYS A 280 -5.76 18.83 -11.07
N PHE A 281 -5.66 18.19 -9.92
CA PHE A 281 -5.82 16.75 -9.80
C PHE A 281 -7.28 16.40 -9.49
N PRO A 282 -7.91 15.46 -10.22
CA PRO A 282 -9.28 15.04 -9.93
C PRO A 282 -9.44 14.45 -8.52
N ASN A 283 -8.39 13.80 -8.02
CA ASN A 283 -8.38 12.93 -6.84
C ASN A 283 -9.64 12.05 -6.84
N LYS A 284 -9.95 11.42 -7.96
CA LYS A 284 -11.20 10.66 -8.11
C LYS A 284 -11.03 9.25 -7.59
N MET A 285 -9.99 8.55 -8.03
CA MET A 285 -9.70 7.16 -7.69
C MET A 285 -9.69 6.89 -6.19
N ILE A 286 -9.05 7.75 -5.39
CA ILE A 286 -8.93 7.52 -3.94
C ILE A 286 -10.29 7.50 -3.22
N PHE A 287 -11.35 8.07 -3.79
CA PHE A 287 -12.68 8.04 -3.19
C PHE A 287 -13.65 7.07 -3.90
N GLU A 288 -13.18 6.33 -4.89
CA GLU A 288 -13.97 5.25 -5.48
C GLU A 288 -14.18 4.14 -4.45
N LYS A 289 -15.32 3.44 -4.57
CA LYS A 289 -15.61 2.28 -3.74
C LYS A 289 -14.65 1.14 -4.09
N VAL A 290 -14.17 0.45 -3.08
CA VAL A 290 -13.35 -0.76 -3.27
C VAL A 290 -14.17 -1.77 -4.08
N GLY A 291 -13.54 -2.41 -5.08
CA GLY A 291 -14.21 -3.40 -5.92
C GLY A 291 -15.05 -2.85 -7.07
N SER A 292 -15.21 -1.52 -7.21
CA SER A 292 -16.14 -0.95 -8.21
C SER A 292 -15.60 -0.86 -9.65
N GLY A 293 -14.32 -1.12 -9.88
CA GLY A 293 -13.72 -1.26 -11.22
C GLY A 293 -13.17 -2.66 -11.41
N LEU A 294 -12.18 -3.01 -10.61
CA LEU A 294 -11.63 -4.36 -10.44
C LEU A 294 -12.14 -4.94 -9.12
N ASN A 295 -12.74 -6.15 -9.14
CA ASN A 295 -13.18 -6.81 -7.91
C ASN A 295 -11.97 -6.98 -6.96
N SER A 296 -12.08 -6.47 -5.74
CA SER A 296 -10.94 -6.31 -4.85
C SER A 296 -11.35 -6.62 -3.42
N LEU A 297 -10.57 -7.47 -2.75
CA LEU A 297 -10.75 -7.86 -1.36
C LEU A 297 -9.51 -7.46 -0.54
N PRO A 298 -9.21 -6.17 -0.34
CA PRO A 298 -8.06 -5.78 0.47
C PRO A 298 -8.34 -6.08 1.94
N THR A 299 -7.29 -6.13 2.75
CA THR A 299 -7.39 -6.61 4.12
C THR A 299 -6.52 -5.86 5.13
N THR A 300 -6.88 -5.97 6.40
CA THR A 300 -6.14 -5.44 7.55
C THR A 300 -6.37 -6.28 8.82
N SER A 301 -5.41 -6.25 9.74
CA SER A 301 -5.56 -6.72 11.12
C SER A 301 -6.55 -5.85 11.87
N LEU A 302 -7.54 -6.45 12.53
CA LEU A 302 -8.52 -5.73 13.35
C LEU A 302 -8.33 -6.04 14.82
N ILE A 303 -8.30 -4.99 15.63
CA ILE A 303 -8.39 -5.05 17.09
C ILE A 303 -9.78 -4.55 17.47
N VAL A 304 -10.54 -5.39 18.18
CA VAL A 304 -11.97 -5.16 18.46
C VAL A 304 -12.28 -5.34 19.93
N GLY A 305 -13.48 -4.92 20.34
CA GLY A 305 -13.98 -5.11 21.70
C GLY A 305 -13.22 -4.28 22.73
N LYS A 306 -13.06 -4.82 23.95
CA LYS A 306 -12.45 -4.10 25.08
C LYS A 306 -11.00 -3.71 24.84
N ALA A 307 -10.30 -4.38 23.92
CA ALA A 307 -8.94 -4.02 23.54
C ALA A 307 -8.85 -2.59 22.98
N VAL A 308 -9.90 -2.09 22.32
CA VAL A 308 -9.92 -0.72 21.80
C VAL A 308 -9.89 0.30 22.93
N ASP A 309 -10.72 0.11 23.96
CA ASP A 309 -10.76 1.00 25.12
C ASP A 309 -9.44 0.95 25.90
N ARG A 310 -8.92 -0.27 26.14
CA ARG A 310 -7.62 -0.46 26.80
C ARG A 310 -6.49 0.21 26.02
N TYR A 311 -6.52 0.11 24.69
CA TYR A 311 -5.51 0.77 23.86
C TYR A 311 -5.58 2.29 23.96
N THR A 312 -6.78 2.87 23.85
CA THR A 312 -6.98 4.32 23.97
C THR A 312 -6.51 4.84 25.33
N GLU A 313 -6.78 4.10 26.41
CA GLU A 313 -6.26 4.42 27.74
C GLU A 313 -4.73 4.35 27.78
N SER A 314 -4.14 3.26 27.28
CA SER A 314 -2.68 3.08 27.24
C SER A 314 -1.98 4.12 26.38
N LEU A 315 -2.56 4.53 25.25
CA LEU A 315 -2.03 5.58 24.38
C LEU A 315 -2.04 6.96 25.09
N ASN A 316 -3.11 7.26 25.81
CA ASN A 316 -3.19 8.47 26.63
C ASN A 316 -2.16 8.45 27.77
N ASN A 317 -1.97 7.30 28.42
CA ASN A 317 -0.95 7.12 29.46
C ASN A 317 0.45 7.24 28.87
N TYR A 318 0.69 6.71 27.66
CA TYR A 318 1.95 6.84 26.94
C TYR A 318 2.35 8.30 26.73
N ALA A 319 1.42 9.14 26.30
CA ALA A 319 1.66 10.57 26.15
C ALA A 319 1.88 11.29 27.50
N LYS A 320 1.08 10.97 28.53
CA LYS A 320 1.18 11.57 29.87
C LYS A 320 2.49 11.23 30.59
N LEU A 321 2.95 9.98 30.45
CA LEU A 321 4.17 9.47 31.08
C LEU A 321 5.43 9.74 30.25
N GLU A 322 5.30 10.49 29.15
CA GLU A 322 6.41 10.78 28.24
C GLU A 322 7.15 9.51 27.80
N ALA A 323 6.40 8.47 27.42
CA ALA A 323 6.90 7.16 26.99
C ALA A 323 7.70 6.36 28.05
N LYS A 324 7.60 6.73 29.33
CA LYS A 324 8.23 5.98 30.44
C LYS A 324 7.25 4.96 31.01
N ASN A 325 7.70 3.71 31.21
CA ASN A 325 6.95 2.65 31.90
C ASN A 325 5.58 2.33 31.30
N THR A 326 5.43 2.36 29.98
CA THR A 326 4.12 2.28 29.31
C THR A 326 3.54 0.88 29.18
N GLY A 327 4.22 -0.14 29.71
CA GLY A 327 3.81 -1.54 29.63
C GLY A 327 3.73 -2.05 28.19
N ASP A 328 3.50 -3.35 28.02
CA ASP A 328 3.14 -3.91 26.73
C ASP A 328 1.62 -3.82 26.52
N PHE A 329 1.21 -3.54 25.28
CA PHE A 329 -0.19 -3.66 24.88
C PHE A 329 -0.41 -5.06 24.31
N VAL A 330 -1.36 -5.79 24.90
CA VAL A 330 -1.73 -7.13 24.47
C VAL A 330 -3.23 -7.26 24.23
N VAL A 331 -3.57 -8.10 23.27
CA VAL A 331 -4.95 -8.45 22.89
C VAL A 331 -5.18 -9.94 23.13
N ASP A 332 -6.40 -10.28 23.51
CA ASP A 332 -6.86 -11.65 23.51
C ASP A 332 -6.99 -12.13 22.06
N TYR A 333 -6.17 -13.12 21.68
CA TYR A 333 -6.18 -13.66 20.32
C TYR A 333 -7.56 -14.19 19.91
N ASP A 334 -8.31 -14.76 20.84
CA ASP A 334 -9.55 -15.45 20.54
C ASP A 334 -10.72 -14.53 20.24
N THR A 335 -10.81 -13.47 21.03
CA THR A 335 -11.97 -12.58 21.07
C THR A 335 -11.69 -11.18 20.51
N GLU A 336 -10.44 -10.71 20.53
CA GLU A 336 -10.12 -9.31 20.24
C GLU A 336 -9.28 -9.10 18.97
N LEU A 337 -8.67 -10.15 18.40
CA LEU A 337 -7.99 -10.09 17.10
C LEU A 337 -8.82 -10.73 15.98
N LYS A 338 -9.03 -10.00 14.88
CA LYS A 338 -9.72 -10.47 13.66
C LYS A 338 -8.94 -10.07 12.39
N TYR A 339 -9.32 -10.62 11.24
CA TYR A 339 -8.83 -10.21 9.91
C TYR A 339 -9.97 -9.55 9.14
N GLY A 340 -9.87 -8.25 8.94
CA GLY A 340 -10.88 -7.42 8.32
C GLY A 340 -10.71 -7.31 6.82
N TYR A 341 -11.74 -7.64 6.04
CA TYR A 341 -11.72 -7.56 4.58
C TYR A 341 -12.72 -6.51 4.07
N TRP A 342 -12.27 -5.63 3.19
CA TRP A 342 -13.17 -4.75 2.43
C TRP A 342 -13.63 -5.45 1.16
N GLY A 343 -14.78 -5.04 0.63
CA GLY A 343 -15.36 -5.61 -0.58
C GLY A 343 -16.81 -5.14 -0.76
N SER A 344 -17.49 -5.65 -1.79
CA SER A 344 -18.95 -5.51 -1.84
C SER A 344 -19.58 -6.37 -0.75
N ASP A 345 -20.69 -5.93 -0.19
CA ASP A 345 -21.37 -6.66 0.90
C ASP A 345 -21.76 -8.07 0.44
N GLU A 346 -22.25 -8.22 -0.79
CA GLU A 346 -22.56 -9.51 -1.39
C GLU A 346 -21.32 -10.43 -1.47
N ALA A 347 -20.17 -9.91 -1.92
CA ALA A 347 -18.96 -10.72 -2.01
C ALA A 347 -18.45 -11.12 -0.62
N LEU A 348 -18.52 -10.24 0.38
CA LEU A 348 -18.06 -10.53 1.74
C LEU A 348 -18.93 -11.57 2.44
N GLU A 349 -20.25 -11.55 2.22
CA GLU A 349 -21.14 -12.60 2.75
C GLU A 349 -20.87 -13.96 2.12
N VAL A 350 -20.69 -13.99 0.79
CA VAL A 350 -20.31 -15.24 0.08
C VAL A 350 -18.98 -15.77 0.59
N VAL A 351 -17.98 -14.90 0.73
CA VAL A 351 -16.66 -15.28 1.27
C VAL A 351 -16.81 -15.87 2.67
N LYS A 352 -17.55 -15.20 3.56
CA LYS A 352 -17.73 -15.68 4.94
C LYS A 352 -18.34 -17.08 4.98
N LEU A 353 -19.46 -17.29 4.29
CA LEU A 353 -20.15 -18.58 4.26
C LEU A 353 -19.25 -19.69 3.69
N ASN A 354 -18.54 -19.40 2.60
CA ASN A 354 -17.68 -20.38 1.95
C ASN A 354 -16.39 -20.66 2.75
N LEU A 355 -15.86 -19.69 3.50
CA LEU A 355 -14.75 -19.95 4.43
C LEU A 355 -15.17 -20.89 5.56
N GLU A 356 -16.36 -20.68 6.12
CA GLU A 356 -16.92 -21.54 7.17
C GLU A 356 -17.18 -22.98 6.67
N ASP A 357 -17.64 -23.14 5.42
CA ASP A 357 -17.92 -24.43 4.81
C ASP A 357 -16.66 -25.15 4.29
N GLN A 358 -15.83 -24.46 3.50
CA GLN A 358 -14.70 -25.07 2.79
C GLN A 358 -13.43 -25.14 3.64
N PHE A 359 -13.26 -24.24 4.60
CA PHE A 359 -12.06 -24.14 5.43
C PHE A 359 -12.36 -24.05 6.94
N PRO A 360 -13.23 -24.91 7.51
CA PRO A 360 -13.70 -24.80 8.90
C PRO A 360 -12.58 -24.92 9.93
N ASN A 361 -11.47 -25.58 9.58
CA ASN A 361 -10.34 -25.84 10.48
C ASN A 361 -9.18 -24.83 10.30
N ASP A 362 -9.24 -23.99 9.26
CA ASP A 362 -8.21 -22.97 9.03
C ASP A 362 -8.36 -21.83 10.03
N LEU A 363 -7.34 -21.64 10.86
CA LEU A 363 -7.41 -20.71 11.99
C LEU A 363 -7.59 -19.25 11.53
N LYS A 364 -7.02 -18.89 10.39
CA LYS A 364 -7.17 -17.55 9.83
C LYS A 364 -8.59 -17.31 9.31
N SER A 365 -9.16 -18.29 8.59
CA SER A 365 -10.52 -18.24 8.06
C SER A 365 -11.57 -18.07 9.17
N GLN A 366 -11.39 -18.74 10.31
CA GLN A 366 -12.23 -18.59 11.52
C GLN A 366 -12.23 -17.17 12.11
N LYS A 367 -11.28 -16.31 11.71
CA LYS A 367 -11.10 -14.95 12.22
C LYS A 367 -11.54 -13.88 11.21
N PHE A 368 -12.15 -14.30 10.09
CA PHE A 368 -12.70 -13.39 9.09
C PHE A 368 -13.68 -12.39 9.69
N SER A 369 -13.59 -11.14 9.25
CA SER A 369 -14.51 -10.06 9.59
C SER A 369 -14.77 -9.20 8.36
N ALA A 370 -16.04 -8.98 8.03
CA ALA A 370 -16.43 -8.14 6.91
C ALA A 370 -16.35 -6.65 7.30
N LEU A 371 -15.56 -5.87 6.56
CA LEU A 371 -15.56 -4.41 6.60
C LEU A 371 -16.46 -3.89 5.48
N HIS A 372 -17.77 -3.98 5.71
CA HIS A 372 -18.81 -3.59 4.75
C HIS A 372 -18.56 -2.21 4.14
N GLY A 373 -18.68 -2.15 2.81
CA GLY A 373 -18.40 -0.98 2.00
C GLY A 373 -16.94 -0.51 2.05
N GLY A 374 -16.77 0.82 2.09
CA GLY A 374 -15.45 1.46 2.13
C GLY A 374 -14.98 2.02 0.80
N SER A 375 -14.02 2.94 0.88
CA SER A 375 -13.38 3.59 -0.26
C SER A 375 -11.89 3.32 -0.24
N TRP A 376 -11.20 3.55 -1.35
CA TRP A 376 -9.74 3.41 -1.36
C TRP A 376 -9.02 4.35 -0.38
N PHE A 377 -9.63 5.48 -0.02
CA PHE A 377 -9.13 6.39 1.01
C PHE A 377 -9.04 5.70 2.37
N GLU A 378 -10.06 4.92 2.69
CA GLU A 378 -10.10 4.12 3.92
C GLU A 378 -9.03 3.02 3.90
N VAL A 379 -8.94 2.26 2.80
CA VAL A 379 -7.96 1.16 2.67
C VAL A 379 -6.53 1.66 2.71
N ILE A 380 -6.16 2.62 1.86
CA ILE A 380 -4.79 3.12 1.75
C ILE A 380 -4.38 3.94 2.99
N GLY A 381 -5.35 4.56 3.66
CA GLY A 381 -5.12 5.27 4.92
C GLY A 381 -5.01 4.37 6.16
N THR A 382 -5.10 3.04 6.03
CA THR A 382 -5.11 2.10 7.16
C THR A 382 -4.26 0.84 6.93
N SER A 383 -4.47 0.10 5.84
CA SER A 383 -3.81 -1.19 5.62
C SER A 383 -2.28 -1.08 5.50
N PRO A 384 -1.71 -0.10 4.77
CA PRO A 384 -0.25 0.13 4.75
C PRO A 384 0.32 0.72 6.04
N ALA A 385 -0.52 1.24 6.95
CA ALA A 385 -0.09 1.92 8.17
C ALA A 385 0.16 0.91 9.31
N GLU A 386 1.09 -0.01 9.09
CA GLU A 386 1.41 -1.09 10.04
C GLU A 386 2.35 -0.64 11.18
N PRO A 387 2.39 -1.39 12.30
CA PRO A 387 3.33 -1.15 13.40
C PRO A 387 4.75 -0.92 12.88
N GLY A 388 5.46 0.05 13.45
CA GLY A 388 6.77 0.48 12.93
C GLY A 388 6.72 1.61 11.91
N LEU A 389 5.61 1.77 11.17
CA LEU A 389 5.32 2.96 10.37
C LEU A 389 4.30 3.88 11.04
N SER A 390 3.34 3.29 11.76
CA SER A 390 2.37 3.99 12.58
C SER A 390 2.01 3.18 13.83
N ASN A 391 1.34 3.83 14.78
CA ASN A 391 0.64 3.17 15.88
C ASN A 391 -0.65 2.50 15.37
N LEU A 392 -1.45 1.87 16.24
CA LEU A 392 -2.73 1.32 15.83
C LEU A 392 -3.65 2.44 15.31
N GLN A 393 -4.30 2.22 14.17
CA GLN A 393 -5.01 3.25 13.43
C GLN A 393 -6.52 3.12 13.59
N ARG A 394 -7.21 4.24 13.80
CA ARG A 394 -8.66 4.28 13.55
C ARG A 394 -8.95 4.13 12.07
N ILE A 395 -10.01 3.37 11.77
CA ILE A 395 -10.44 3.08 10.40
C ILE A 395 -11.44 4.12 9.97
N ALA A 396 -11.16 4.86 8.89
CA ALA A 396 -12.12 5.83 8.36
C ALA A 396 -13.41 5.12 7.92
N ASP A 397 -14.56 5.76 8.05
CA ASP A 397 -15.81 5.23 7.50
C ASP A 397 -16.02 5.83 6.10
N GLY A 398 -15.53 5.11 5.08
CA GLY A 398 -15.63 5.53 3.68
C GLY A 398 -17.07 5.73 3.21
N SER A 399 -18.06 5.11 3.85
CA SER A 399 -19.48 5.25 3.48
C SER A 399 -20.06 6.61 3.92
N LYS A 400 -19.50 7.20 4.98
CA LYS A 400 -19.91 8.51 5.52
C LYS A 400 -19.00 9.66 5.07
N LEU A 401 -17.91 9.34 4.38
CA LEU A 401 -16.87 10.30 4.00
C LEU A 401 -17.38 11.32 2.96
N LYS A 402 -17.13 12.61 3.22
CA LYS A 402 -17.43 13.69 2.27
C LYS A 402 -16.14 14.11 1.54
N LYS A 403 -15.96 13.66 0.29
CA LYS A 403 -14.78 13.96 -0.56
C LYS A 403 -14.35 15.44 -0.52
N ASN A 404 -15.30 16.36 -0.68
CA ASN A 404 -14.99 17.79 -0.71
C ASN A 404 -14.43 18.28 0.63
N ASN A 405 -14.85 17.70 1.76
CA ASN A 405 -14.32 18.06 3.06
C ASN A 405 -12.85 17.66 3.19
N VAL A 406 -12.47 16.49 2.68
CA VAL A 406 -11.08 16.01 2.66
C VAL A 406 -10.21 16.88 1.75
N LEU A 407 -10.68 17.21 0.54
CA LEU A 407 -9.87 17.94 -0.45
C LEU A 407 -9.78 19.45 -0.23
N SER A 408 -10.82 20.07 0.32
CA SER A 408 -10.91 21.55 0.40
C SER A 408 -10.32 22.14 1.69
N LYS A 409 -10.13 21.34 2.74
CA LYS A 409 -9.61 21.85 4.01
C LYS A 409 -8.10 22.01 3.94
N LYS A 410 -7.63 23.21 4.28
CA LYS A 410 -6.21 23.50 4.41
C LYS A 410 -5.67 22.77 5.65
N TYR A 411 -4.52 22.13 5.52
CA TYR A 411 -3.84 21.48 6.64
C TYR A 411 -3.47 22.48 7.76
N PHE A 412 -3.16 23.73 7.38
CA PHE A 412 -2.92 24.85 8.28
C PHE A 412 -3.85 26.01 7.95
N TYR A 413 -4.42 26.65 8.97
CA TYR A 413 -5.08 27.93 8.82
C TYR A 413 -4.16 29.05 9.31
N LYS A 414 -3.99 30.07 8.46
CA LYS A 414 -3.28 31.31 8.79
C LYS A 414 -4.26 32.23 9.53
N LYS A 415 -4.18 32.25 10.87
CA LYS A 415 -4.96 33.18 11.70
C LYS A 415 -4.41 34.59 11.50
N TRP A 416 -5.12 35.40 10.71
CA TRP A 416 -4.90 36.84 10.53
C TRP A 416 -3.63 37.27 9.75
N PHE A 417 -3.71 38.43 9.08
CA PHE A 417 -2.68 38.95 8.15
C PHE A 417 -1.42 39.47 8.85
N PHE A 418 -1.53 39.92 10.11
CA PHE A 418 -0.46 40.59 10.85
C PHE A 418 0.34 39.70 11.82
N MET A 419 -0.15 38.50 12.18
CA MET A 419 0.60 37.51 12.97
C MET A 419 0.28 36.08 12.50
N PRO A 420 1.01 35.53 11.51
CA PRO A 420 0.70 34.24 10.95
C PRO A 420 1.05 33.10 11.91
N THR A 421 0.13 32.72 12.79
CA THR A 421 0.29 31.45 13.52
C THR A 421 -0.16 30.31 12.60
N LEU A 422 0.75 29.38 12.27
CA LEU A 422 0.43 28.11 11.63
C LEU A 422 -0.29 27.23 12.66
N ASN A 423 -1.60 27.37 12.75
CA ASN A 423 -2.38 26.39 13.48
C ASN A 423 -2.65 25.22 12.54
N ALA A 424 -1.97 24.10 12.79
CA ALA A 424 -2.42 22.80 12.30
C ALA A 424 -3.91 22.70 12.60
N ILE A 425 -4.72 22.58 11.56
CA ILE A 425 -6.14 22.30 11.70
C ILE A 425 -6.20 20.88 12.26
N ALA A 426 -7.10 20.62 13.21
CA ALA A 426 -7.34 19.28 13.74
C ALA A 426 -7.92 18.42 12.60
N TRP A 427 -7.04 18.00 11.69
CA TRP A 427 -7.38 17.38 10.43
C TRP A 427 -8.01 15.99 10.65
N PHE A 428 -7.88 15.48 11.88
CA PHE A 428 -8.65 14.40 12.49
C PHE A 428 -8.96 14.76 13.95
N GLY A 429 -9.68 15.86 14.21
CA GLY A 429 -10.24 16.09 15.54
C GLY A 429 -11.16 14.93 15.90
N GLU A 430 -10.62 13.96 16.63
CA GLU A 430 -11.29 12.73 17.06
C GLU A 430 -12.45 13.01 18.02
N ASP A 431 -12.39 14.16 18.70
CA ASP A 431 -13.25 14.53 19.82
C ASP A 431 -14.31 15.61 19.46
N ASP A 432 -14.43 16.00 18.19
CA ASP A 432 -15.41 17.03 17.76
C ASP A 432 -16.11 16.66 16.45
N ASP A 433 -17.29 16.05 16.59
CA ASP A 433 -18.20 15.70 15.49
C ASP A 433 -18.61 16.91 14.63
N ASN A 434 -18.48 18.14 15.15
CA ASN A 434 -18.80 19.36 14.42
C ASN A 434 -17.62 19.94 13.63
N SER A 435 -16.38 19.51 13.90
CA SER A 435 -15.18 19.99 13.20
C SER A 435 -14.33 18.92 12.50
N GLY A 436 -14.51 17.64 12.86
CA GLY A 436 -13.87 16.47 12.26
C GLY A 436 -14.17 16.32 10.77
N VAL A 437 -13.13 16.07 9.97
CA VAL A 437 -13.23 15.98 8.50
C VAL A 437 -13.53 14.56 8.03
N VAL A 438 -13.16 13.56 8.84
CA VAL A 438 -13.21 12.15 8.49
C VAL A 438 -13.99 11.40 9.58
N PRO A 439 -15.14 10.80 9.25
CA PRO A 439 -15.81 9.89 10.17
C PRO A 439 -15.01 8.60 10.30
N PHE A 440 -15.12 7.92 11.44
CA PHE A 440 -14.43 6.67 11.71
C PHE A 440 -15.42 5.55 12.03
N ARG A 441 -14.97 4.30 11.89
CA ARG A 441 -15.69 3.12 12.35
C ARG A 441 -15.52 3.00 13.87
N GLU A 442 -16.61 2.72 14.55
CA GLU A 442 -16.63 2.59 16.02
C GLU A 442 -16.22 1.19 16.47
N GLY A 443 -15.62 1.10 17.66
CA GLY A 443 -15.31 -0.17 18.32
C GLY A 443 -14.23 -1.03 17.64
N MET A 444 -13.42 -0.44 16.74
CA MET A 444 -12.35 -1.17 16.06
C MET A 444 -11.14 -0.27 15.73
N LEU A 445 -9.97 -0.89 15.74
CA LEU A 445 -8.71 -0.32 15.28
C LEU A 445 -8.07 -1.25 14.25
N SER A 446 -7.34 -0.67 13.31
CA SER A 446 -6.49 -1.39 12.38
C SER A 446 -5.07 -1.48 12.95
N ALA A 447 -4.47 -2.68 12.90
CA ALA A 447 -3.04 -2.85 13.12
C ALA A 447 -2.28 -2.99 11.79
N GLY A 448 -2.83 -2.53 10.66
CA GLY A 448 -2.21 -2.68 9.33
C GLY A 448 -2.35 -4.09 8.74
N GLY A 449 -1.79 -4.33 7.56
CA GLY A 449 -1.99 -5.56 6.78
C GLY A 449 -0.95 -6.68 6.98
N TRP A 450 -0.06 -6.58 7.96
CA TRP A 450 1.05 -7.52 8.18
C TRP A 450 0.62 -8.96 8.51
N ASN A 451 -0.62 -9.16 8.97
CA ASN A 451 -1.10 -10.45 9.48
C ASN A 451 -1.86 -11.29 8.43
N ASP A 452 -2.15 -10.70 7.27
CA ASP A 452 -3.00 -11.26 6.22
C ASP A 452 -2.30 -11.23 4.86
N LEU A 453 -1.07 -11.73 4.85
CA LEU A 453 -0.22 -11.80 3.65
C LEU A 453 -0.48 -13.05 2.81
N HIS A 454 -1.51 -13.83 3.15
CA HIS A 454 -1.89 -15.09 2.47
C HIS A 454 -3.39 -15.09 2.10
N PRO A 455 -3.79 -14.30 1.09
CA PRO A 455 -5.20 -14.09 0.79
C PRO A 455 -5.81 -15.13 -0.17
N THR A 456 -5.13 -16.26 -0.43
CA THR A 456 -5.63 -17.29 -1.36
C THR A 456 -6.99 -17.82 -0.94
N LEU A 457 -7.19 -18.10 0.36
CA LEU A 457 -8.43 -18.73 0.83
C LEU A 457 -9.65 -17.83 0.68
N VAL A 458 -9.50 -16.52 0.86
CA VAL A 458 -10.62 -15.58 0.62
C VAL A 458 -10.96 -15.48 -0.86
N LEU A 459 -9.98 -15.59 -1.77
CA LEU A 459 -10.25 -15.67 -3.20
C LEU A 459 -10.96 -16.98 -3.56
N LYS A 460 -10.51 -18.11 -3.02
CA LYS A 460 -11.16 -19.42 -3.22
C LYS A 460 -12.60 -19.39 -2.73
N ALA A 461 -12.83 -18.88 -1.52
CA ALA A 461 -14.15 -18.69 -0.94
C ALA A 461 -15.00 -17.67 -1.72
N SER A 462 -14.40 -16.71 -2.42
CA SER A 462 -15.14 -15.79 -3.31
C SER A 462 -15.60 -16.44 -4.64
N GLY A 463 -15.24 -17.71 -4.88
CA GLY A 463 -15.57 -18.46 -6.09
C GLY A 463 -14.48 -18.41 -7.18
N CYS A 464 -13.24 -18.09 -6.83
CA CYS A 464 -12.12 -18.18 -7.76
C CYS A 464 -11.63 -19.64 -7.86
N GLU A 465 -11.64 -20.20 -9.08
CA GLU A 465 -11.12 -21.55 -9.34
C GLU A 465 -9.64 -21.50 -9.76
N ASP A 466 -9.29 -20.63 -10.71
CA ASP A 466 -7.91 -20.34 -11.10
C ASP A 466 -7.33 -19.21 -10.22
N ILE A 467 -6.44 -19.54 -9.29
CA ILE A 467 -5.80 -18.57 -8.39
C ILE A 467 -4.29 -18.56 -8.60
N LEU A 468 -3.79 -17.41 -9.06
CA LEU A 468 -2.36 -17.10 -9.07
C LEU A 468 -1.97 -16.44 -7.74
N TYR A 469 -1.11 -17.10 -6.98
CA TYR A 469 -0.56 -16.54 -5.75
C TYR A 469 0.83 -15.93 -5.99
N LEU A 470 0.90 -14.60 -6.01
CA LEU A 470 2.14 -13.84 -6.09
C LEU A 470 2.74 -13.69 -4.69
N THR A 471 3.86 -14.39 -4.47
CA THR A 471 4.55 -14.46 -3.19
C THR A 471 6.06 -14.42 -3.38
N ARG A 472 6.77 -14.40 -2.26
CA ARG A 472 8.22 -14.56 -2.17
C ARG A 472 8.62 -15.93 -1.71
N GLN A 473 9.86 -16.27 -2.03
CA GLN A 473 10.63 -17.28 -1.31
C GLN A 473 10.71 -16.91 0.18
N ASP A 474 10.87 -17.94 1.01
CA ASP A 474 10.90 -17.90 2.49
C ASP A 474 9.51 -18.10 3.14
N GLY A 475 9.51 -18.42 4.43
CA GLY A 475 8.31 -18.49 5.26
C GLY A 475 7.64 -17.13 5.44
N GLU A 476 6.79 -16.99 6.46
CA GLU A 476 6.09 -15.72 6.72
C GLU A 476 7.08 -14.56 6.98
N SER A 477 6.66 -13.30 6.84
CA SER A 477 7.33 -12.12 7.34
C SER A 477 7.75 -12.32 8.80
N VAL A 478 9.06 -12.29 9.04
CA VAL A 478 9.64 -12.31 10.39
C VAL A 478 9.03 -11.18 11.22
N PHE A 479 8.91 -9.99 10.63
CA PHE A 479 8.27 -8.85 11.26
C PHE A 479 6.81 -9.14 11.62
N GLY A 480 6.01 -9.64 10.66
CA GLY A 480 4.60 -9.96 10.90
C GLY A 480 4.43 -10.99 12.02
N GLN A 481 5.26 -12.03 12.05
CA GLN A 481 5.24 -13.03 13.12
C GLN A 481 5.63 -12.43 14.47
N GLN A 482 6.63 -11.56 14.54
CA GLN A 482 7.03 -10.94 15.81
C GLN A 482 5.96 -9.96 16.33
N ILE A 483 5.33 -9.18 15.45
CA ILE A 483 4.19 -8.35 15.82
C ILE A 483 3.05 -9.21 16.35
N PHE A 484 2.72 -10.32 15.67
CA PHE A 484 1.72 -11.26 16.15
C PHE A 484 1.99 -11.69 17.59
N ILE A 485 3.20 -12.19 17.84
CA ILE A 485 3.61 -12.74 19.13
C ILE A 485 3.54 -11.68 20.22
N ARG A 486 4.01 -10.46 19.95
CA ARG A 486 3.95 -9.36 20.91
C ARG A 486 2.54 -8.87 21.16
N LEU A 487 1.77 -8.63 20.09
CA LEU A 487 0.41 -8.12 20.19
C LEU A 487 -0.50 -9.10 20.94
N THR A 488 -0.24 -10.40 20.84
CA THR A 488 -1.03 -11.44 21.54
C THR A 488 -0.46 -11.85 22.89
N GLY A 489 0.71 -11.32 23.29
CA GLY A 489 1.36 -11.67 24.57
C GLY A 489 1.97 -13.09 24.60
N TYR A 490 2.31 -13.68 23.45
CA TYR A 490 2.88 -15.03 23.34
C TYR A 490 4.41 -15.04 23.50
N THR A 491 5.04 -13.95 23.95
CA THR A 491 6.50 -13.82 24.06
C THR A 491 7.14 -14.84 25.01
N ASP A 492 6.39 -15.32 26.00
CA ASP A 492 6.86 -16.33 26.96
C ASP A 492 6.43 -17.76 26.56
N LYS A 493 5.53 -17.89 25.57
CA LYS A 493 4.98 -19.16 25.07
C LYS A 493 5.71 -19.69 23.85
N ILE A 494 6.38 -18.82 23.11
CA ILE A 494 7.14 -19.17 21.90
C ILE A 494 8.60 -18.87 22.20
N SER A 495 9.34 -19.88 22.64
CA SER A 495 10.69 -19.74 23.20
C SER A 495 11.69 -19.11 22.23
N PHE A 496 11.48 -19.34 20.93
CA PHE A 496 12.35 -18.88 19.85
C PHE A 496 11.89 -17.61 19.15
N TRP A 497 10.88 -16.89 19.66
CA TRP A 497 10.30 -15.73 18.93
C TRP A 497 11.34 -14.65 18.55
N LYS A 498 12.38 -14.48 19.37
CA LYS A 498 13.51 -13.56 19.10
C LYS A 498 14.43 -14.06 18.00
N GLU A 499 14.47 -15.36 17.78
CA GLU A 499 15.33 -16.05 16.82
C GLU A 499 14.56 -16.58 15.61
N ILE A 500 13.30 -16.17 15.45
CA ILE A 500 12.37 -16.72 14.47
C ILE A 500 12.91 -16.72 13.03
N SER A 501 13.78 -15.76 12.70
CA SER A 501 14.48 -15.66 11.42
C SER A 501 15.40 -16.84 11.11
N LYS A 502 15.97 -17.52 12.13
CA LYS A 502 16.92 -18.63 11.95
C LYS A 502 16.32 -19.80 11.17
N ASN A 503 15.05 -20.14 11.44
CA ASN A 503 14.35 -21.25 10.79
C ASN A 503 13.15 -20.77 9.97
N ASN A 504 13.06 -19.49 9.61
CA ASN A 504 11.93 -18.97 8.84
C ASN A 504 11.80 -19.65 7.46
N ARG A 505 12.94 -19.94 6.82
CA ARG A 505 13.00 -20.60 5.50
C ARG A 505 12.60 -22.08 5.54
N SER A 506 12.84 -22.78 6.64
CA SER A 506 12.55 -24.21 6.77
C SER A 506 11.27 -24.50 7.55
N GLY A 507 10.78 -23.51 8.30
CA GLY A 507 9.86 -23.71 9.41
C GLY A 507 10.56 -24.30 10.64
N TRP A 508 9.87 -24.23 11.78
CA TRP A 508 10.30 -24.79 13.06
C TRP A 508 9.65 -26.16 13.27
N ARG A 509 10.45 -27.20 13.53
CA ARG A 509 9.99 -28.59 13.68
C ARG A 509 10.02 -29.08 15.12
N ASP A 510 11.07 -28.72 15.84
CA ASP A 510 11.27 -29.12 17.24
C ASP A 510 10.49 -28.17 18.15
N LEU A 511 9.16 -28.32 18.19
CA LEU A 511 8.26 -27.52 18.99
C LEU A 511 7.93 -28.23 20.31
N SER A 512 7.82 -27.45 21.40
CA SER A 512 7.14 -27.92 22.60
C SER A 512 5.64 -28.10 22.34
N ALA A 513 4.94 -28.84 23.21
CA ALA A 513 3.49 -29.03 23.09
C ALA A 513 2.70 -27.70 23.13
N GLU A 514 3.18 -26.70 23.88
CA GLU A 514 2.55 -25.37 23.90
C GLU A 514 2.75 -24.63 22.57
N GLU A 515 3.96 -24.68 22.01
CA GLU A 515 4.28 -24.05 20.72
C GLU A 515 3.56 -24.72 19.55
N GLU A 516 3.48 -26.06 19.56
CA GLU A 516 2.77 -26.85 18.55
C GLU A 516 1.27 -26.50 18.51
N ASN A 517 0.64 -26.29 19.67
CA ASN A 517 -0.76 -25.91 19.77
C ASN A 517 -1.00 -24.39 19.66
N SER A 518 0.06 -23.60 19.49
CA SER A 518 -0.06 -22.13 19.44
C SER A 518 -0.75 -21.65 18.16
N PRO A 519 -1.47 -20.52 18.22
CA PRO A 519 -1.95 -19.83 17.03
C PRO A 519 -0.85 -19.49 16.02
N TRP A 520 0.36 -19.18 16.49
CA TRP A 520 1.50 -18.91 15.61
C TRP A 520 1.81 -20.11 14.71
N ASN A 521 1.87 -21.32 15.28
CA ASN A 521 2.16 -22.53 14.52
C ASN A 521 1.07 -22.82 13.48
N ARG A 522 -0.19 -22.56 13.83
CA ARG A 522 -1.35 -22.75 12.95
C ARG A 522 -1.53 -21.66 11.89
N LEU A 523 -0.92 -20.49 12.05
CA LEU A 523 -1.00 -19.39 11.07
C LEU A 523 0.20 -19.36 10.14
N TYR A 524 1.41 -19.45 10.69
CA TYR A 524 2.63 -18.96 10.02
C TYR A 524 3.71 -20.01 9.82
N ASN A 525 3.76 -21.06 10.64
CA ASN A 525 4.88 -21.99 10.57
C ASN A 525 4.87 -22.77 9.25
N LEU A 526 5.93 -22.59 8.46
CA LEU A 526 6.09 -23.27 7.18
C LEU A 526 6.25 -24.78 7.35
N ALA A 527 6.75 -25.26 8.48
CA ALA A 527 6.91 -26.69 8.76
C ALA A 527 5.59 -27.35 9.20
N ASN A 528 4.55 -26.57 9.52
CA ASN A 528 3.23 -27.11 9.80
C ASN A 528 2.43 -27.21 8.49
N PRO A 529 2.17 -28.42 7.94
CA PRO A 529 1.45 -28.57 6.67
C PRO A 529 -0.02 -28.13 6.73
N SER A 530 -0.55 -27.94 7.95
CA SER A 530 -1.91 -27.47 8.23
C SER A 530 -1.95 -25.99 8.61
N SER A 531 -0.83 -25.26 8.52
CA SER A 531 -0.84 -23.81 8.77
C SER A 531 -1.58 -23.06 7.66
N SER A 532 -2.21 -21.93 7.98
CA SER A 532 -2.89 -21.07 7.00
C SER A 532 -1.97 -20.66 5.85
N PHE A 533 -0.67 -20.48 6.11
CA PHE A 533 0.36 -20.30 5.09
C PHE A 533 0.37 -21.47 4.08
N ASN A 534 0.54 -22.71 4.56
CA ASN A 534 0.63 -23.89 3.69
C ASN A 534 -0.70 -24.19 2.97
N ILE A 535 -1.83 -24.04 3.65
CA ILE A 535 -3.15 -24.21 3.04
C ILE A 535 -3.32 -23.19 1.89
N SER A 536 -2.90 -21.94 2.09
CA SER A 536 -2.97 -20.90 1.03
C SER A 536 -2.11 -21.22 -0.19
N ILE A 537 -0.97 -21.89 -0.01
CA ILE A 537 -0.16 -22.35 -1.16
C ILE A 537 -0.83 -23.52 -1.86
N LYS A 538 -1.37 -24.49 -1.11
CA LYS A 538 -2.05 -25.67 -1.65
C LYS A 538 -3.28 -25.29 -2.48
N GLN A 539 -4.01 -24.26 -2.06
CA GLN A 539 -5.23 -23.80 -2.73
C GLN A 539 -4.97 -22.90 -3.95
N ALA A 540 -3.73 -22.47 -4.17
CA ALA A 540 -3.38 -21.71 -5.37
C ALA A 540 -3.20 -22.66 -6.56
N SER A 541 -3.75 -22.33 -7.72
CA SER A 541 -3.54 -23.06 -8.97
C SER A 541 -2.11 -22.91 -9.46
N ALA A 542 -1.54 -21.72 -9.27
CA ALA A 542 -0.14 -21.44 -9.52
C ALA A 542 0.44 -20.46 -8.50
N VAL A 543 1.74 -20.59 -8.22
CA VAL A 543 2.49 -19.73 -7.31
C VAL A 543 3.61 -19.04 -8.08
N TYR A 544 3.51 -17.72 -8.19
CA TYR A 544 4.53 -16.88 -8.80
C TYR A 544 5.50 -16.43 -7.71
N CYS A 545 6.74 -16.92 -7.76
CA CYS A 545 7.63 -16.94 -6.59
C CYS A 545 8.90 -16.11 -6.80
N THR A 546 8.95 -14.93 -6.18
CA THR A 546 10.06 -13.97 -6.29
C THR A 546 11.12 -14.16 -5.19
N ASP A 547 12.37 -13.71 -5.38
CA ASP A 547 13.40 -13.66 -4.32
C ASP A 547 13.65 -12.23 -3.84
N TRP A 548 12.60 -11.44 -3.68
CA TRP A 548 12.76 -10.01 -3.48
C TRP A 548 13.43 -9.63 -2.15
N ASN A 549 13.52 -10.54 -1.17
CA ASN A 549 14.19 -10.30 0.12
C ASN A 549 15.71 -10.16 -0.03
N LYS A 550 16.26 -10.59 -1.17
CA LYS A 550 17.67 -10.44 -1.49
C LYS A 550 18.05 -8.97 -1.77
N TYR A 551 17.07 -8.11 -2.05
CA TYR A 551 17.29 -6.75 -2.49
C TYR A 551 16.88 -5.73 -1.43
N ASN A 552 17.62 -4.62 -1.40
CA ASN A 552 17.28 -3.45 -0.63
C ASN A 552 16.79 -2.34 -1.57
N MET A 553 15.48 -2.04 -1.57
CA MET A 553 14.93 -1.02 -2.47
C MET A 553 15.46 0.37 -2.19
N PHE A 554 15.88 0.66 -0.95
CA PHE A 554 16.53 1.92 -0.58
C PHE A 554 17.90 2.12 -1.21
N ASP A 555 18.46 1.09 -1.84
CA ASP A 555 19.63 1.21 -2.70
C ASP A 555 19.18 1.31 -4.18
N PRO A 556 19.28 2.49 -4.81
CA PRO A 556 18.90 2.67 -6.22
C PRO A 556 19.61 1.70 -7.18
N ALA A 557 20.79 1.20 -6.82
CA ALA A 557 21.51 0.22 -7.64
C ALA A 557 20.83 -1.17 -7.65
N GLN A 558 19.95 -1.44 -6.69
CA GLN A 558 19.27 -2.72 -6.53
C GLN A 558 17.83 -2.71 -7.06
N ILE A 559 17.25 -1.54 -7.36
CA ILE A 559 15.89 -1.43 -7.92
C ILE A 559 15.77 -2.25 -9.21
N GLU A 560 16.59 -1.97 -10.23
CA GLU A 560 16.52 -2.68 -11.51
C GLU A 560 16.76 -4.19 -11.37
N PRO A 561 17.79 -4.66 -10.63
CA PRO A 561 17.93 -6.08 -10.31
C PRO A 561 16.71 -6.72 -9.64
N ALA A 562 16.05 -6.03 -8.70
CA ALA A 562 14.86 -6.54 -8.03
C ALA A 562 13.66 -6.64 -8.98
N LEU A 563 13.48 -5.65 -9.86
CA LEU A 563 12.44 -5.71 -10.89
C LEU A 563 12.71 -6.84 -11.88
N ALA A 564 13.97 -7.06 -12.26
CA ALA A 564 14.36 -8.13 -13.17
C ALA A 564 14.18 -9.52 -12.56
N ASP A 565 14.48 -9.70 -11.27
CA ASP A 565 14.18 -10.94 -10.55
C ASP A 565 12.68 -11.22 -10.53
N ALA A 566 11.87 -10.23 -10.17
CA ALA A 566 10.42 -10.37 -10.13
C ALA A 566 9.80 -10.64 -11.51
N TRP A 567 10.31 -10.05 -12.59
CA TRP A 567 9.87 -10.36 -13.95
C TRP A 567 10.26 -11.80 -14.37
N ASN A 568 11.42 -12.29 -13.95
CA ASN A 568 11.92 -13.62 -14.34
C ASN A 568 11.64 -14.71 -13.29
N ALA A 569 10.78 -14.41 -12.33
CA ALA A 569 10.54 -15.31 -11.21
C ALA A 569 9.89 -16.62 -11.69
N PRO A 570 10.27 -17.77 -11.10
CA PRO A 570 9.66 -19.04 -11.44
C PRO A 570 8.19 -19.09 -11.04
N VAL A 571 7.42 -19.84 -11.83
CA VAL A 571 6.05 -20.23 -11.51
C VAL A 571 6.01 -21.71 -11.14
N PHE A 572 5.30 -22.01 -10.06
CA PHE A 572 5.01 -23.37 -9.62
C PHE A 572 3.53 -23.62 -9.80
N VAL A 573 3.19 -24.47 -10.77
CA VAL A 573 1.81 -24.82 -11.07
C VAL A 573 1.44 -26.04 -10.22
N ASN A 574 0.36 -25.92 -9.46
CA ASN A 574 -0.20 -27.01 -8.65
C ASN A 574 -1.32 -27.74 -9.41
N ASP A 575 -1.99 -27.06 -10.35
CA ASP A 575 -3.01 -27.62 -11.23
C ASP A 575 -2.40 -27.94 -12.61
N GLU A 576 -2.09 -29.20 -12.86
CA GLU A 576 -1.39 -29.63 -14.08
C GLU A 576 -2.18 -29.29 -15.37
N ASP A 577 -3.51 -29.18 -15.29
CA ASP A 577 -4.35 -28.81 -16.43
C ASP A 577 -4.13 -27.35 -16.87
N LEU A 578 -3.58 -26.52 -15.98
CA LEU A 578 -3.27 -25.11 -16.23
C LEU A 578 -1.79 -24.87 -16.55
N ALA A 579 -0.97 -25.92 -16.70
CA ALA A 579 0.48 -25.79 -16.87
C ALA A 579 0.87 -24.91 -18.08
N ASP A 580 0.20 -25.09 -19.21
CA ASP A 580 0.46 -24.34 -20.44
C ASP A 580 0.04 -22.86 -20.30
N GLU A 581 -1.00 -22.57 -19.53
CA GLU A 581 -1.46 -21.20 -19.28
C GLU A 581 -0.48 -20.39 -18.40
N TYR A 582 0.37 -21.08 -17.66
CA TYR A 582 1.36 -20.51 -16.74
C TYR A 582 2.80 -20.64 -17.25
N ASP A 583 3.00 -21.09 -18.50
CA ASP A 583 4.30 -21.07 -19.14
C ASP A 583 4.65 -19.67 -19.65
N PHE A 584 5.26 -18.87 -18.78
CA PHE A 584 5.77 -17.54 -19.12
C PHE A 584 7.19 -17.56 -19.71
N GLY A 585 7.58 -18.66 -20.36
CA GLY A 585 8.86 -18.83 -21.08
C GLY A 585 10.09 -19.03 -20.20
N TYR A 586 9.91 -19.11 -18.89
CA TYR A 586 10.97 -19.40 -17.90
C TYR A 586 10.54 -20.59 -17.04
N ALA A 587 10.49 -21.77 -17.67
CA ALA A 587 10.09 -22.99 -17.01
C ALA A 587 10.93 -23.24 -15.75
N SER A 588 10.27 -23.57 -14.64
CA SER A 588 10.91 -24.01 -13.39
C SER A 588 11.45 -25.45 -13.49
N LYS A 589 11.40 -26.07 -14.68
CA LYS A 589 11.80 -27.46 -14.95
C LYS A 589 13.26 -27.67 -14.52
N GLY A 590 13.47 -28.47 -13.46
CA GLY A 590 14.79 -28.77 -12.88
C GLY A 590 15.18 -27.95 -11.64
N LYS A 591 14.37 -26.99 -11.17
CA LYS A 591 14.62 -26.25 -9.93
C LYS A 591 14.14 -27.06 -8.71
N SER A 592 15.07 -27.46 -7.82
CA SER A 592 14.77 -28.23 -6.59
C SER A 592 13.81 -27.47 -5.65
N LYS A 593 12.92 -28.21 -4.97
CA LYS A 593 12.02 -27.67 -3.94
C LYS A 593 12.79 -26.98 -2.80
N ASP A 594 13.96 -27.50 -2.45
CA ASP A 594 14.80 -26.99 -1.36
C ASP A 594 15.28 -25.55 -1.61
N ASN A 595 15.31 -25.12 -2.87
CA ASN A 595 15.74 -23.79 -3.25
C ASN A 595 14.60 -22.75 -3.21
N PHE A 596 13.33 -23.16 -3.05
CA PHE A 596 12.16 -22.27 -3.12
C PHE A 596 11.21 -22.47 -1.93
N PRO A 597 11.68 -22.29 -0.69
CA PRO A 597 10.82 -22.37 0.49
C PRO A 597 9.67 -21.37 0.37
N GLY A 598 8.48 -21.74 0.84
CA GLY A 598 7.30 -20.88 0.80
C GLY A 598 6.67 -20.69 -0.59
N CYS A 599 7.15 -21.41 -1.61
CA CYS A 599 6.57 -21.38 -2.95
C CYS A 599 6.00 -22.72 -3.42
N LYS A 600 6.20 -23.77 -2.62
CA LYS A 600 5.52 -25.05 -2.74
C LYS A 600 4.99 -25.45 -1.36
N PRO A 601 3.89 -26.21 -1.30
CA PRO A 601 3.42 -26.75 -0.04
C PRO A 601 4.51 -27.55 0.64
N TYR A 602 4.60 -27.42 1.96
CA TYR A 602 5.35 -28.36 2.78
C TYR A 602 4.73 -29.76 2.63
N LEU A 603 5.54 -30.72 2.23
CA LEU A 603 5.19 -32.15 2.19
C LEU A 603 5.88 -32.81 3.37
N GLU A 604 5.16 -33.69 4.07
CA GLU A 604 5.69 -34.50 5.18
C GLU A 604 6.77 -35.47 4.71
#